data_AF-A0A7C3E1P9-F1
#
_entry.id   AF-A0A7C3E1P9-F1
#
_cell.length_a   1.000
_cell.length_b   1.000
_cell.length_c   1.000
_cell.angle_alpha   90.00
_cell.angle_beta   90.00
_cell.angle_gamma   90.00
#
_symmetry.space_group_name_H-M   'P 1'
#
loop_
_entity.id
_entity.type
_entity.pdbx_description
1 polymer ?
#
loop_
_entity_poly.entity_id
_entity_poly.type
_entity_poly.pdbx_seq_one_letter_code
_entity_poly.pdbx_strand_id
1 'polypeptide(L)'
;MRSLFSVLPENFFVPLASPNRIHYGASLLIFYRLFQEQTGGVERGQLVSKIAEYLAQQDEPLKEEAFTDGLDEAAEEAGENPEEEEASQVDEGGRDPLRAAASRILHRLIAYGWLGEEVLPDYTRMIT
;
A
#
# COMPACT_ATOMS: atom_id res chain seq x y z
N MET A 1 26.48 20.22 7.21
CA MET A 1 25.87 18.92 6.84
C MET A 1 24.35 19.12 6.82
N ARG A 2 23.64 18.68 5.76
CA ARG A 2 22.18 18.62 5.81
C ARG A 2 21.78 17.55 6.83
N SER A 3 20.76 17.83 7.64
CA SER A 3 20.19 16.85 8.56
C SER A 3 19.48 15.75 7.75
N LEU A 4 19.58 14.49 8.16
CA LEU A 4 18.79 13.41 7.54
C LEU A 4 17.29 13.73 7.58
N PHE A 5 16.86 14.33 8.69
CA PHE A 5 15.47 14.76 8.92
C PHE A 5 15.04 15.94 8.05
N SER A 6 15.94 16.60 7.31
CA SER A 6 15.54 17.59 6.30
C SER A 6 15.21 16.98 4.94
N VAL A 7 15.35 15.66 4.79
CA VAL A 7 15.10 14.91 3.55
C VAL A 7 14.01 13.86 3.75
N LEU A 8 13.92 13.27 4.93
CA LEU A 8 12.88 12.29 5.25
C LEU A 8 11.51 12.97 5.42
N PRO A 9 10.42 12.32 4.93
CA PRO A 9 9.06 12.73 5.27
C PRO A 9 8.83 12.75 6.79
N GLU A 10 7.98 13.65 7.27
CA GLU A 10 7.69 13.78 8.71
C GLU A 10 7.18 12.47 9.32
N ASN A 11 6.34 11.75 8.57
CA ASN A 11 5.71 10.51 9.02
C ASN A 11 6.54 9.24 8.71
N PHE A 12 7.80 9.38 8.31
CA PHE A 12 8.64 8.25 7.89
C PHE A 12 8.77 7.15 8.96
N PHE A 13 8.87 7.50 10.25
CA PHE A 13 9.05 6.50 11.30
C PHE A 13 7.73 5.91 11.85
N VAL A 14 6.57 6.39 11.38
CA VAL A 14 5.26 5.96 11.88
C VAL A 14 5.04 4.44 11.73
N PRO A 15 5.32 3.79 10.59
CA PRO A 15 5.17 2.33 10.46
C PRO A 15 5.90 1.54 11.54
N LEU A 16 7.11 1.96 11.88
CA LEU A 16 7.96 1.23 12.84
C LEU A 16 7.55 1.48 14.30
N ALA A 17 6.97 2.64 14.59
CA ALA A 17 6.48 2.99 15.92
C ALA A 17 5.03 2.52 16.18
N SER A 18 4.33 2.10 15.13
CA SER A 18 2.90 1.76 15.19
C SER A 18 2.60 0.42 15.91
N PRO A 19 1.35 0.22 16.35
CA PRO A 19 0.85 -1.08 16.80
C PRO A 19 1.03 -2.19 15.75
N ASN A 20 0.84 -1.87 14.46
CA ASN A 20 0.97 -2.82 13.35
C ASN A 20 2.39 -2.93 12.76
N ARG A 21 3.42 -2.43 13.47
CA ARG A 21 4.83 -2.44 13.02
C ARG A 21 5.34 -3.79 12.48
N ILE A 22 4.84 -4.89 13.03
CA ILE A 22 5.22 -6.24 12.60
C ILE A 22 4.70 -6.50 11.16
N HIS A 23 3.45 -6.12 10.88
CA HIS A 23 2.84 -6.29 9.56
C HIS A 23 3.45 -5.35 8.53
N TYR A 24 3.76 -4.10 8.90
CA TYR A 24 4.49 -3.18 8.03
C TYR A 24 5.88 -3.73 7.69
N GLY A 25 6.64 -4.18 8.70
CA GLY A 25 7.96 -4.77 8.51
C GLY A 25 7.93 -6.02 7.63
N ALA A 26 6.97 -6.93 7.86
CA ALA A 26 6.79 -8.11 7.02
C ALA A 26 6.46 -7.75 5.56
N SER A 27 5.61 -6.75 5.35
CA SER A 27 5.24 -6.27 4.02
C SER A 27 6.44 -5.69 3.25
N LEU A 28 7.30 -4.94 3.94
CA LEU A 28 8.57 -4.45 3.36
C LEU A 28 9.51 -5.59 2.97
N LEU A 29 9.59 -6.65 3.79
CA LEU A 29 10.40 -7.83 3.46
C LEU A 29 9.84 -8.61 2.26
N ILE A 30 8.50 -8.70 2.14
CA ILE A 30 7.84 -9.29 0.97
C ILE A 30 8.18 -8.48 -0.28
N PHE A 31 8.02 -7.17 -0.23
CA PHE A 31 8.40 -6.28 -1.32
C PHE A 31 9.86 -6.47 -1.72
N TYR A 32 10.79 -6.42 -0.76
CA TYR A 32 12.22 -6.53 -1.04
C TYR A 32 12.60 -7.86 -1.71
N ARG A 33 11.95 -8.98 -1.33
CA ARG A 33 12.16 -10.27 -1.99
C ARG A 33 11.67 -10.26 -3.43
N LEU A 34 10.45 -9.77 -3.67
CA LEU A 34 9.89 -9.67 -5.03
C LEU A 34 10.73 -8.72 -5.90
N PHE A 35 11.21 -7.62 -5.32
CA PHE A 35 12.04 -6.65 -6.00
C PHE A 35 13.42 -7.22 -6.38
N GLN A 36 13.98 -8.14 -5.60
CA GLN A 36 15.23 -8.83 -5.98
C GLN A 36 15.06 -9.79 -7.16
N GLU A 37 13.85 -10.36 -7.32
CA GLU A 37 13.53 -11.31 -8.39
C GLU A 37 13.19 -10.61 -9.71
N GLN A 38 12.82 -9.32 -9.66
CA GLN A 38 12.30 -8.56 -10.80
C GLN A 38 13.17 -7.34 -11.10
N THR A 39 13.46 -7.10 -12.37
CA THR A 39 14.18 -5.90 -12.81
C THR A 39 13.16 -4.82 -13.19
N GLY A 40 13.01 -3.77 -12.38
CA GLY A 40 12.13 -2.63 -12.68
C GLY A 40 10.99 -2.36 -11.71
N GLY A 41 10.96 -3.01 -10.54
CA GLY A 41 9.91 -2.84 -9.54
C GLY A 41 9.01 -4.07 -9.42
N VAL A 42 7.96 -3.94 -8.61
CA VAL A 42 7.00 -5.02 -8.33
C VAL A 42 5.61 -4.55 -8.72
N GLU A 43 4.88 -5.33 -9.51
CA GLU A 43 3.49 -4.99 -9.83
C GLU A 43 2.63 -4.86 -8.56
N ARG A 44 1.87 -3.78 -8.45
CA ARG A 44 1.01 -3.49 -7.28
C ARG A 44 0.08 -4.66 -6.95
N GLY A 45 -0.54 -5.25 -7.98
CA GLY A 45 -1.47 -6.38 -7.81
C GLY A 45 -0.79 -7.62 -7.23
N GLN A 46 0.44 -7.90 -7.67
CA GLN A 46 1.25 -9.01 -7.15
C GLN A 46 1.63 -8.78 -5.68
N LEU A 47 2.11 -7.58 -5.34
CA LEU A 47 2.48 -7.23 -3.97
C LEU A 47 1.29 -7.31 -3.01
N VAL A 48 0.15 -6.74 -3.39
CA VAL A 48 -1.10 -6.81 -2.59
C VAL A 48 -1.50 -8.27 -2.36
N SER A 49 -1.43 -9.11 -3.39
CA SER A 49 -1.75 -10.53 -3.26
C SER A 49 -0.82 -11.24 -2.27
N LYS A 50 0.49 -10.97 -2.32
CA LYS A 50 1.46 -11.55 -1.37
C LYS A 50 1.30 -11.05 0.06
N ILE A 51 0.94 -9.78 0.25
CA ILE A 51 0.63 -9.25 1.58
C ILE A 51 -0.66 -9.89 2.11
N ALA A 52 -1.69 -10.08 1.28
CA ALA A 52 -2.93 -10.76 1.68
C ALA A 52 -2.68 -12.23 2.07
N GLU A 53 -1.87 -12.96 1.28
CA GLU A 53 -1.42 -14.32 1.62
C GLU A 53 -0.69 -14.36 2.98
N TYR A 54 0.17 -13.37 3.26
CA TYR A 54 0.84 -13.23 4.54
C TYR A 54 -0.15 -13.01 5.68
N LEU A 55 -1.09 -12.06 5.54
CA LEU A 55 -2.10 -11.75 6.55
C LEU A 55 -2.99 -12.96 6.85
N ALA A 56 -3.32 -13.78 5.85
CA ALA A 56 -4.08 -15.02 6.03
C ALA A 56 -3.37 -16.04 6.94
N GLN A 57 -2.03 -15.96 7.05
CA GLN A 57 -1.21 -16.87 7.85
C GLN A 57 -0.90 -16.33 9.25
N GLN A 58 -1.33 -15.11 9.58
CA GLN A 58 -1.04 -14.51 10.88
C GLN A 58 -2.17 -14.77 11.87
N ASP A 59 -1.80 -15.15 13.09
CA ASP A 59 -2.72 -15.28 14.22
C ASP A 59 -3.08 -13.91 14.84
N GLU A 60 -2.19 -12.92 14.73
CA GLU A 60 -2.42 -11.56 15.24
C GLU A 60 -3.20 -10.73 14.21
N PRO A 61 -4.40 -10.24 14.54
CA PRO A 61 -5.17 -9.39 13.64
C PRO A 61 -4.59 -7.98 13.59
N LEU A 62 -4.81 -7.30 12.46
CA LEU A 62 -4.49 -5.88 12.32
C LEU A 62 -5.28 -5.06 13.33
N LYS A 63 -4.57 -4.21 14.07
CA LYS A 63 -5.17 -3.26 15.00
C LYS A 63 -5.67 -2.05 14.23
N GLU A 64 -6.80 -1.52 14.66
CA GLU A 64 -7.30 -0.26 14.15
C GLU A 64 -6.29 0.85 14.47
N GLU A 65 -5.92 1.60 13.43
CA GLU A 65 -5.00 2.71 13.51
C GLU A 65 -5.68 3.89 12.87
N ALA A 66 -5.89 4.96 13.65
CA ALA A 66 -6.32 6.25 13.13
C ALA A 66 -5.22 6.77 12.19
N PHE A 67 -5.57 6.97 10.92
CA PHE A 67 -4.65 7.58 9.98
C PHE A 67 -4.57 9.07 10.32
N THR A 68 -3.39 9.54 10.74
CA THR A 68 -3.23 10.90 11.30
C THR A 68 -3.06 11.98 10.25
N ASP A 69 -3.46 11.75 9.00
CA ASP A 69 -3.34 12.74 7.94
C ASP A 69 -4.52 12.61 6.97
N GLY A 70 -5.09 13.74 6.55
CA GLY A 70 -6.36 13.89 5.81
C GLY A 70 -6.36 13.36 4.37
N LEU A 71 -5.82 12.15 4.15
CA LEU A 71 -5.70 11.48 2.86
C LEU A 71 -6.84 10.49 2.57
N ASP A 72 -7.79 10.32 3.49
CA ASP A 72 -8.98 9.48 3.28
C ASP A 72 -9.94 10.09 2.23
N GLU A 73 -9.89 11.41 2.01
CA GLU A 73 -10.72 12.07 0.99
C GLU A 73 -10.38 11.58 -0.44
N ALA A 74 -9.13 11.20 -0.73
CA ALA A 74 -8.79 10.71 -2.07
C ALA A 74 -9.26 9.27 -2.36
N ALA A 75 -9.57 8.49 -1.32
CA ALA A 75 -10.08 7.12 -1.46
C ALA A 75 -11.62 7.08 -1.51
N GLU A 76 -12.31 8.03 -0.86
CA GLU A 76 -13.76 8.17 -0.95
C GLU A 76 -14.21 9.08 -2.13
N GLU A 77 -13.47 10.12 -2.51
CA GLU A 77 -13.82 10.98 -3.66
C GLU A 77 -13.46 10.39 -5.03
N ALA A 78 -12.74 9.26 -5.09
CA ALA A 78 -12.64 8.48 -6.32
C ALA A 78 -13.96 7.76 -6.69
N GLY A 79 -15.02 7.92 -5.88
CA GLY A 79 -16.32 7.27 -6.05
C GLY A 79 -17.51 8.18 -6.38
N GLU A 80 -17.34 9.49 -6.54
CA GLU A 80 -18.45 10.42 -6.81
C GLU A 80 -18.23 11.27 -8.05
N ASN A 81 -18.29 10.66 -9.24
CA ASN A 81 -18.51 11.39 -10.48
C ASN A 81 -19.66 10.71 -11.26
N PRO A 82 -20.86 11.33 -11.40
CA PRO A 82 -22.06 10.60 -11.83
C PRO A 82 -22.19 10.28 -13.34
N GLU A 83 -21.19 10.49 -14.21
CA GLU A 83 -21.45 10.53 -15.67
C GLU A 83 -20.47 9.76 -16.58
N GLU A 84 -19.70 8.79 -16.09
CA GLU A 84 -18.92 7.89 -16.98
C GLU A 84 -19.30 6.42 -16.75
N GLU A 85 -20.53 6.08 -17.18
CA GLU A 85 -20.91 4.70 -17.50
C GLU A 85 -20.17 4.26 -18.78
N GLU A 86 -19.67 3.02 -18.77
CA GLU A 86 -19.03 2.29 -19.89
C GLU A 86 -17.50 2.42 -20.06
N ALA A 87 -16.75 1.92 -19.08
CA ALA A 87 -15.70 0.89 -19.28
C ALA A 87 -14.92 0.61 -17.98
N SER A 88 -15.59 0.60 -16.83
CA SER A 88 -15.01 0.02 -15.64
C SER A 88 -15.00 -1.50 -15.83
N GLN A 89 -13.83 -2.09 -16.03
CA GLN A 89 -13.64 -3.49 -15.70
C GLN A 89 -14.14 -3.66 -14.27
N VAL A 90 -15.27 -4.32 -14.15
CA VAL A 90 -15.87 -4.70 -12.90
C VAL A 90 -14.84 -5.60 -12.21
N ASP A 91 -14.09 -5.03 -11.25
CA ASP A 91 -13.39 -5.83 -10.27
C ASP A 91 -14.50 -6.50 -9.45
N GLU A 92 -14.92 -7.69 -9.90
CA GLU A 92 -15.73 -8.65 -9.13
C GLU A 92 -14.92 -9.19 -7.92
N GLY A 93 -14.29 -8.28 -7.17
CA GLY A 93 -13.51 -8.50 -5.96
C GLY A 93 -14.23 -7.99 -4.71
N GLY A 94 -15.55 -7.91 -4.76
CA GLY A 94 -16.39 -7.61 -3.60
C GLY A 94 -16.10 -8.56 -2.44
N ARG A 95 -15.32 -8.07 -1.47
CA ARG A 95 -15.10 -8.58 -0.09
C ARG A 95 -14.11 -9.74 0.10
N ASP A 96 -12.88 -9.61 -0.37
CA ASP A 96 -11.77 -10.21 0.40
C ASP A 96 -11.26 -9.20 1.44
N PRO A 97 -11.62 -9.34 2.73
CA PRO A 97 -11.19 -8.39 3.77
C PRO A 97 -9.66 -8.33 3.90
N LEU A 98 -8.95 -9.40 3.54
CA LEU A 98 -7.50 -9.46 3.59
C LEU A 98 -6.86 -8.68 2.44
N ARG A 99 -7.44 -8.72 1.24
CA ARG A 99 -6.97 -7.93 0.09
C ARG A 99 -7.18 -6.43 0.32
N ALA A 100 -8.29 -6.06 0.94
CA ALA A 100 -8.55 -4.68 1.36
C ALA A 100 -7.57 -4.22 2.45
N ALA A 101 -7.28 -5.07 3.44
CA ALA A 101 -6.29 -4.81 4.48
C ALA A 101 -4.86 -4.67 3.90
N ALA A 102 -4.47 -5.56 2.99
CA ALA A 102 -3.20 -5.51 2.28
C ALA A 102 -3.05 -4.22 1.47
N SER A 103 -4.11 -3.81 0.76
CA SER A 103 -4.13 -2.55 0.01
C SER A 103 -3.97 -1.34 0.93
N ARG A 104 -4.60 -1.35 2.11
CA ARG A 104 -4.41 -0.31 3.13
C ARG A 104 -2.96 -0.26 3.62
N ILE A 105 -2.37 -1.40 3.99
CA ILE A 105 -0.95 -1.45 4.42
C ILE A 105 -0.04 -0.84 3.35
N LEU A 106 -0.20 -1.26 2.09
CA LEU A 106 0.62 -0.77 0.98
C LEU A 106 0.45 0.75 0.79
N HIS A 107 -0.78 1.24 0.75
CA HIS A 107 -1.06 2.66 0.61
C HIS A 107 -0.38 3.48 1.71
N ARG A 108 -0.43 3.00 2.96
CA ARG A 108 0.24 3.65 4.09
C ARG A 108 1.75 3.68 3.94
N LEU A 109 2.37 2.57 3.53
CA LEU A 109 3.82 2.52 3.30
C LEU A 109 4.26 3.51 2.21
N ILE A 110 3.46 3.69 1.17
CA ILE A 110 3.71 4.71 0.13
C ILE A 110 3.56 6.12 0.72
N ALA A 111 2.46 6.40 1.44
CA ALA A 111 2.21 7.71 2.05
C ALA A 111 3.29 8.12 3.06
N TYR A 112 3.84 7.16 3.81
CA TYR A 112 4.95 7.39 4.75
C TYR A 112 6.33 7.49 4.06
N GLY A 113 6.40 7.30 2.75
CA GLY A 113 7.61 7.42 1.95
C GLY A 113 8.57 6.23 2.06
N TRP A 114 8.07 5.03 2.39
CA TRP A 114 8.85 3.81 2.37
C TRP A 114 8.94 3.17 0.98
N LEU A 115 7.90 3.36 0.17
CA LEU A 115 7.75 2.79 -1.17
C LEU A 115 7.29 3.89 -2.13
N GLY A 116 7.69 3.79 -3.39
CA GLY A 116 7.17 4.59 -4.50
C GLY A 116 6.08 3.85 -5.27
N GLU A 117 5.21 4.59 -5.95
CA GLU A 117 4.27 4.06 -6.93
C GLU A 117 4.51 4.78 -8.26
N GLU A 118 4.75 4.02 -9.31
CA GLU A 118 4.91 4.50 -10.68
C GLU A 118 3.81 3.93 -11.56
N VAL A 119 3.15 4.79 -12.34
CA VAL A 119 2.14 4.37 -13.31
C VAL A 119 2.77 4.45 -14.70
N LEU A 120 2.90 3.28 -15.34
CA LEU A 120 3.44 3.15 -16.68
C LEU A 120 2.42 3.61 -17.74
N PRO A 121 2.84 3.87 -19.00
CA PRO A 121 1.94 4.34 -20.06
C PRO A 121 0.81 3.38 -20.43
N ASP A 122 0.96 2.10 -20.10
CA ASP A 122 -0.05 1.05 -20.26
C ASP A 122 -0.98 0.92 -19.04
N TYR A 123 -0.93 1.90 -18.11
CA TYR A 123 -1.65 1.94 -16.84
C TYR A 123 -1.23 0.87 -15.83
N THR A 124 -0.14 0.13 -16.10
CA THR A 124 0.44 -0.80 -15.14
C THR A 124 1.02 -0.03 -13.95
N ARG A 125 0.63 -0.41 -12.73
CA ARG A 125 1.11 0.22 -11.49
C ARG A 125 2.24 -0.60 -10.89
N MET A 126 3.41 0.00 -10.83
CA MET A 126 4.65 -0.58 -10.31
C MET A 126 5.01 0.06 -8.98
N ILE A 127 5.45 -0.77 -8.03
CA ILE A 127 5.96 -0.34 -6.72
C ILE A 127 7.49 -0.37 -6.76
N THR A 128 8.13 0.71 -6.31
CA THR A 128 9.59 0.90 -6.31
C THR A 128 10.16 1.25 -4.94
#